data_AF-A0A0N9IDJ9-F1
#
_entry.id   AF-A0A0N9IDJ9-F1
#
_cell.length_a   1.000
_cell.length_b   1.000
_cell.length_c   1.000
_cell.angle_alpha   90.00
_cell.angle_beta   90.00
_cell.angle_gamma   90.00
#
_symmetry.space_group_name_H-M   'P 1'
#
loop_
_entity.id
_entity.type
_entity.pdbx_description
1 polymer ?
#
loop_
_entity_poly.entity_id
_entity_poly.type
_entity_poly.pdbx_seq_one_letter_code
_entity_poly.pdbx_strand_id
1 'polypeptide(L)'
;MDARARAKELITLGKFEQLRQLADDGDSDAKWMYAQLLVLRKDEATLRAQEDYCRLAALLARQKRIDELRVVVDAHCPDAVPRLVDLLAEQGLLDELVERGAAGSHAANRKVAEILVAQGRIDELREQADAGNHSAVAALARILADRGDVDGLRALAHHRITDDQLIKALTAAKRYTEALVLQRAKAARRKSWTEELAVTRLLYLAGLEDELRERAETDKDALAYLVRFYEWKGRVEDLRAIAETGHEEASWRLIELLRERQDVDELKKYADRGDRTAARALVRVYREQGRVDEVRELARSDIAGARAALAELLRERGEIDELRELAADPRHPAVRELTRWLSEHQDVDELEALAETGEPWAMAALAERAPQRLWPRAQAGDSQATHYLAKVYYERDDVDQLRRLAAFGNQEVQLKFVRTLARLDMFDELKARAEADEPHAQSSWVDALAETGRVDELRALADSGVAVAAIRLAEVLGELGRFDEVVARAEAGDKWASQHLSFVIAPPYNDNPEDRVRP
;
A
#
# COMPACT_ATOMS: atom_id res chain seq x y z
N MET A 1 35.33 -16.19 -11.32
CA MET A 1 34.14 -16.24 -10.44
C MET A 1 34.49 -15.40 -9.23
N ASP A 2 33.69 -14.41 -8.88
CA ASP A 2 33.94 -13.58 -7.69
C ASP A 2 33.88 -14.45 -6.41
N ALA A 3 34.63 -14.09 -5.37
CA ALA A 3 34.74 -14.85 -4.12
C ALA A 3 33.35 -15.06 -3.48
N ARG A 4 32.56 -13.99 -3.44
CA ARG A 4 31.14 -14.01 -3.03
C ARG A 4 30.28 -14.96 -3.86
N ALA A 5 30.45 -14.97 -5.19
CA ALA A 5 29.68 -15.85 -6.06
C ALA A 5 30.03 -17.33 -5.84
N ARG A 6 31.32 -17.63 -5.59
CA ARG A 6 31.81 -18.97 -5.25
C ARG A 6 31.25 -19.45 -3.90
N ALA A 7 31.29 -18.61 -2.87
CA ALA A 7 30.72 -18.94 -1.57
C ALA A 7 29.19 -19.16 -1.65
N LYS A 8 28.49 -18.32 -2.41
CA LYS A 8 27.04 -18.46 -2.67
C LYS A 8 26.71 -19.74 -3.44
N GLU A 9 27.53 -20.12 -4.42
CA GLU A 9 27.38 -21.38 -5.15
C GLU A 9 27.50 -22.57 -4.20
N LEU A 10 28.45 -22.57 -3.27
CA LEU A 10 28.60 -23.63 -2.28
C LEU A 10 27.35 -23.80 -1.41
N ILE A 11 26.69 -22.71 -1.01
CA ILE A 11 25.40 -22.76 -0.28
C ILE A 11 24.30 -23.34 -1.16
N THR A 12 24.21 -22.88 -2.41
CA THR A 12 23.18 -23.30 -3.37
C THR A 12 23.31 -24.79 -3.73
N LEU A 13 24.52 -25.35 -3.61
CA LEU A 13 24.83 -26.76 -3.80
C LEU A 13 24.78 -27.58 -2.49
N GLY A 14 24.47 -26.98 -1.34
CA GLY A 14 24.46 -27.64 -0.02
C GLY A 14 25.86 -28.08 0.49
N LYS A 15 26.95 -27.56 -0.09
CA LYS A 15 28.34 -27.96 0.21
C LYS A 15 28.92 -27.15 1.38
N PHE A 16 28.30 -27.24 2.56
CA PHE A 16 28.66 -26.42 3.71
C PHE A 16 30.04 -26.71 4.29
N GLU A 17 30.55 -27.93 4.18
CA GLU A 17 31.92 -28.25 4.63
C GLU A 17 32.98 -27.60 3.73
N GLN A 18 32.72 -27.49 2.43
CA GLN A 18 33.62 -26.76 1.52
C GLN A 18 33.54 -25.26 1.76
N LEU A 19 32.36 -24.74 2.16
CA LEU A 19 32.20 -23.35 2.58
C LEU A 19 32.98 -23.05 3.85
N ARG A 20 32.95 -23.98 4.83
CA ARG A 20 33.76 -23.91 6.06
C ARG A 20 35.25 -23.88 5.75
N GLN A 21 35.74 -24.82 4.94
CA GLN A 21 37.16 -24.87 4.57
C GLN A 21 37.60 -23.58 3.88
N LEU A 22 36.78 -23.05 2.97
CA LEU A 22 37.06 -21.78 2.31
C LEU A 22 37.10 -20.60 3.29
N ALA A 23 36.24 -20.62 4.32
CA ALA A 23 36.26 -19.65 5.41
C ALA A 23 37.55 -19.78 6.26
N ASP A 24 37.96 -21.00 6.61
CA ASP A 24 39.18 -21.27 7.38
C ASP A 24 40.44 -20.86 6.59
N ASP A 25 40.42 -21.02 5.26
CA ASP A 25 41.48 -20.59 4.32
C ASP A 25 41.60 -19.06 4.16
N GLY A 26 40.69 -18.29 4.77
CA GLY A 26 40.79 -16.84 4.86
C GLY A 26 39.84 -16.04 3.97
N ASP A 27 38.96 -16.67 3.19
CA ASP A 27 38.01 -15.97 2.32
C ASP A 27 36.95 -15.20 3.14
N SER A 28 36.91 -13.88 2.97
CA SER A 28 36.03 -13.00 3.76
C SER A 28 34.54 -13.20 3.50
N ASP A 29 34.16 -13.51 2.26
CA ASP A 29 32.76 -13.75 1.89
C ASP A 29 32.31 -15.11 2.42
N ALA A 30 33.16 -16.13 2.29
CA ALA A 30 32.90 -17.46 2.84
C ALA A 30 32.81 -17.42 4.38
N LYS A 31 33.72 -16.70 5.05
CA LYS A 31 33.64 -16.45 6.51
C LYS A 31 32.33 -15.81 6.89
N TRP A 32 31.94 -14.75 6.19
CA TRP A 32 30.69 -14.05 6.49
C TRP A 32 29.47 -14.96 6.31
N MET A 33 29.39 -15.69 5.19
CA MET A 33 28.26 -16.58 4.88
C MET A 33 28.21 -17.82 5.79
N TYR A 34 29.35 -18.43 6.08
CA TYR A 34 29.43 -19.58 6.99
C TYR A 34 29.00 -19.18 8.40
N ALA A 35 29.42 -18.01 8.86
CA ALA A 35 29.01 -17.53 10.18
C ALA A 35 27.50 -17.19 10.25
N GLN A 36 26.87 -16.74 9.15
CA GLN A 36 25.40 -16.66 9.08
C GLN A 36 24.73 -18.03 9.16
N LEU A 37 25.30 -19.05 8.50
CA LEU A 37 24.82 -20.43 8.58
C LEU A 37 24.88 -20.96 10.03
N LEU A 38 25.96 -20.66 10.78
CA LEU A 38 26.07 -21.03 12.19
C LEU A 38 25.01 -20.36 13.06
N VAL A 39 24.71 -19.08 12.80
CA VAL A 39 23.62 -18.37 13.49
C VAL A 39 22.26 -19.01 13.19
N LEU A 40 22.01 -19.43 11.95
CA LEU A 40 20.78 -20.11 11.55
C LEU A 40 20.65 -21.51 12.18
N ARG A 41 21.78 -22.20 12.39
CA ARG A 41 21.87 -23.50 13.12
C ARG A 41 21.91 -23.37 14.65
N LYS A 42 21.99 -22.15 15.17
CA LYS A 42 22.19 -21.84 16.60
C LYS A 42 23.46 -22.49 17.20
N ASP A 43 24.54 -22.60 16.42
CA ASP A 43 25.81 -23.19 16.88
C ASP A 43 26.68 -22.17 17.63
N GLU A 44 26.40 -22.00 18.92
CA GLU A 44 27.14 -21.10 19.81
C GLU A 44 28.57 -21.54 20.08
N ALA A 45 28.81 -22.86 20.11
CA ALA A 45 30.12 -23.41 20.46
C ALA A 45 31.14 -23.03 19.38
N THR A 46 30.77 -23.19 18.11
CA THR A 46 31.63 -22.82 16.99
C THR A 46 31.83 -21.30 16.91
N LEU A 47 30.79 -20.48 17.15
CA LEU A 47 30.93 -19.02 17.16
C LEU A 47 31.90 -18.53 18.24
N ARG A 48 31.89 -19.15 19.43
CA ARG A 48 32.85 -18.84 20.52
C ARG A 48 34.27 -19.28 20.16
N ALA A 49 34.43 -20.46 19.57
CA ALA A 49 35.74 -20.99 19.17
C ALA A 49 36.39 -20.15 18.06
N GLN A 50 35.59 -19.51 17.20
CA GLN A 50 36.06 -18.61 16.14
C GLN A 50 36.16 -17.14 16.57
N GLU A 51 35.90 -16.82 17.84
CA GLU A 51 35.91 -15.46 18.38
C GLU A 51 34.97 -14.48 17.63
N ASP A 52 33.90 -14.98 16.99
CA ASP A 52 32.92 -14.16 16.25
C ASP A 52 31.84 -13.60 17.19
N TYR A 53 32.29 -12.74 18.10
CA TYR A 53 31.50 -12.20 19.20
C TYR A 53 30.32 -11.33 18.74
N CYS A 54 30.41 -10.66 17.59
CA CYS A 54 29.31 -9.84 17.08
C CYS A 54 28.14 -10.69 16.57
N ARG A 55 28.41 -11.85 15.95
CA ARG A 55 27.34 -12.79 15.56
C ARG A 55 26.83 -13.60 16.74
N LEU A 56 27.70 -13.94 17.69
CA LEU A 56 27.27 -14.49 18.97
C LEU A 56 26.32 -13.52 19.69
N ALA A 57 26.63 -12.23 19.72
CA ALA A 57 25.74 -11.20 20.27
C ALA A 57 24.39 -11.16 19.53
N ALA A 58 24.38 -11.27 18.20
CA ALA A 58 23.14 -11.35 17.43
C ALA A 58 22.31 -12.60 17.77
N LEU A 59 22.95 -13.75 18.00
CA LEU A 59 22.30 -15.00 18.40
C LEU A 59 21.76 -14.92 19.84
N LEU A 60 22.55 -14.43 20.79
CA LEU A 60 22.15 -14.23 22.19
C LEU A 60 20.97 -13.25 22.31
N ALA A 61 20.99 -12.17 21.52
CA ALA A 61 19.87 -11.23 21.44
C ALA A 61 18.58 -11.90 20.95
N ARG A 62 18.66 -12.73 19.89
CA ARG A 62 17.50 -13.51 19.40
C ARG A 62 16.96 -14.49 20.43
N GLN A 63 17.84 -15.08 21.24
CA GLN A 63 17.47 -15.98 22.33
C GLN A 63 17.07 -15.25 23.62
N LYS A 64 17.08 -13.91 23.64
CA LYS A 64 16.77 -13.07 24.81
C LYS A 64 17.68 -13.33 26.03
N ARG A 65 18.92 -13.77 25.81
CA ARG A 65 19.92 -14.04 26.87
C ARG A 65 20.72 -12.78 27.21
N ILE A 66 20.09 -11.90 27.98
CA ILE A 66 20.59 -10.54 28.23
C ILE A 66 21.91 -10.49 28.99
N ASP A 67 22.10 -11.34 30.00
CA ASP A 67 23.31 -11.29 30.85
C ASP A 67 24.57 -11.64 30.06
N GLU A 68 24.48 -12.68 29.23
CA GLU A 68 25.58 -13.06 28.34
C GLU A 68 25.77 -12.03 27.22
N LEU A 69 24.69 -11.44 26.71
CA LEU A 69 24.77 -10.37 25.72
C LEU A 69 25.49 -9.14 26.29
N ARG A 70 25.24 -8.75 27.54
CA ARG A 70 25.94 -7.64 28.22
C ARG A 70 27.45 -7.85 28.19
N VAL A 71 27.90 -9.01 28.67
CA VAL A 71 29.32 -9.36 28.73
C VAL A 71 29.96 -9.29 27.33
N VAL A 72 29.29 -9.86 26.32
CA VAL A 72 29.81 -9.87 24.95
C VAL A 72 29.86 -8.48 24.34
N VAL A 73 28.83 -7.66 24.54
CA VAL A 73 28.75 -6.30 23.99
C VAL A 73 29.81 -5.38 24.61
N ASP A 74 29.91 -5.39 25.93
CA ASP A 74 30.80 -4.47 26.66
C ASP A 74 32.28 -4.84 26.47
N ALA A 75 32.61 -6.13 26.32
CA ALA A 75 34.00 -6.59 26.20
C ALA A 75 34.48 -6.77 24.75
N HIS A 76 33.60 -7.15 23.81
CA HIS A 76 34.02 -7.69 22.52
C HIS A 76 33.27 -7.17 21.30
N CYS A 77 32.06 -6.61 21.44
CA CYS A 77 31.31 -6.07 20.30
C CYS A 77 30.48 -4.81 20.66
N PRO A 78 31.11 -3.62 20.74
CA PRO A 78 30.41 -2.35 20.95
C PRO A 78 29.35 -2.04 19.89
N ASP A 79 29.53 -2.53 18.65
CA ASP A 79 28.56 -2.37 17.56
C ASP A 79 27.22 -3.09 17.83
N ALA A 80 27.18 -4.02 18.79
CA ALA A 80 25.97 -4.71 19.21
C ALA A 80 25.21 -3.99 20.34
N VAL A 81 25.65 -2.80 20.79
CA VAL A 81 24.94 -1.97 21.78
C VAL A 81 23.47 -1.73 21.43
N PRO A 82 23.06 -1.44 20.17
CA PRO A 82 21.65 -1.26 19.84
C PRO A 82 20.79 -2.49 20.17
N ARG A 83 21.30 -3.71 19.94
CA ARG A 83 20.57 -4.96 20.23
C ARG A 83 20.39 -5.18 21.73
N LEU A 84 21.41 -4.84 22.52
CA LEU A 84 21.32 -4.88 23.97
C LEU A 84 20.30 -3.85 24.48
N VAL A 85 20.34 -2.61 23.95
CA VAL A 85 19.37 -1.55 24.30
C VAL A 85 17.93 -1.97 24.00
N ASP A 86 17.68 -2.60 22.86
CA ASP A 86 16.34 -3.09 22.52
C ASP A 86 15.87 -4.18 23.50
N LEU A 87 16.74 -5.12 23.86
CA LEU A 87 16.40 -6.18 24.82
C LEU A 87 16.21 -5.65 26.25
N LEU A 88 17.03 -4.68 26.68
CA LEU A 88 16.87 -3.98 27.97
C LEU A 88 15.51 -3.28 28.05
N ALA A 89 15.09 -2.65 26.95
CA ALA A 89 13.78 -2.01 26.86
C ALA A 89 12.62 -3.01 26.94
N GLU A 90 12.72 -4.15 26.24
CA GLU A 90 11.72 -5.23 26.32
C GLU A 90 11.57 -5.76 27.76
N GLN A 91 12.66 -5.82 28.53
CA GLN A 91 12.66 -6.29 29.91
C GLN A 91 12.31 -5.20 30.94
N GLY A 92 12.06 -3.96 30.50
CA GLY A 92 11.70 -2.84 31.39
C GLY A 92 12.85 -2.32 32.25
N LEU A 93 14.10 -2.56 31.86
CA LEU A 93 15.29 -2.13 32.59
C LEU A 93 15.65 -0.68 32.28
N LEU A 94 14.75 0.24 32.67
CA LEU A 94 14.87 1.67 32.34
C LEU A 94 16.07 2.34 33.00
N ASP A 95 16.38 2.01 34.25
CA ASP A 95 17.49 2.64 34.99
C ASP A 95 18.84 2.39 34.28
N GLU A 96 19.07 1.16 33.82
CA GLU A 96 20.26 0.78 33.06
C GLU A 96 20.31 1.48 31.69
N LEU A 97 19.15 1.73 31.06
CA LEU A 97 19.07 2.52 29.83
C LEU A 97 19.41 4.00 30.08
N VAL A 98 18.96 4.57 31.21
CA VAL A 98 19.27 5.96 31.61
C VAL A 98 20.77 6.10 31.89
N GLU A 99 21.36 5.16 32.64
CA GLU A 99 22.80 5.14 32.91
C GLU A 99 23.61 5.07 31.62
N ARG A 100 23.25 4.16 30.70
CA ARG A 100 23.91 4.07 29.38
C ARG A 100 23.70 5.32 28.54
N GLY A 101 22.54 5.96 28.63
CA GLY A 101 22.25 7.23 27.97
C GLY A 101 23.14 8.37 28.48
N ALA A 102 23.31 8.47 29.80
CA ALA A 102 24.21 9.41 30.46
C ALA A 102 25.69 9.15 30.11
N ALA A 103 26.07 7.89 29.87
CA ALA A 103 27.38 7.51 29.36
C ALA A 103 27.58 7.83 27.86
N GLY A 104 26.59 8.44 27.19
CA GLY A 104 26.70 8.91 25.80
C GLY A 104 26.04 7.99 24.77
N SER A 105 25.34 6.92 25.17
CA SER A 105 24.64 6.06 24.21
C SER A 105 23.41 6.75 23.63
N HIS A 106 23.52 7.25 22.40
CA HIS A 106 22.39 7.82 21.66
C HIS A 106 21.25 6.80 21.46
N ALA A 107 21.58 5.52 21.26
CA ALA A 107 20.59 4.45 21.14
C ALA A 107 19.77 4.30 22.43
N ALA A 108 20.44 4.32 23.59
CA ALA A 108 19.77 4.26 24.89
C ALA A 108 18.93 5.52 25.15
N ASN A 109 19.46 6.71 24.90
CA ASN A 109 18.73 7.98 25.03
C ASN A 109 17.43 8.01 24.21
N ARG A 110 17.47 7.50 22.97
CA ARG A 110 16.28 7.34 22.13
C ARG A 110 15.27 6.39 22.77
N LYS A 111 15.72 5.22 23.23
CA LYS A 111 14.85 4.19 23.81
C LYS A 111 14.21 4.62 25.14
N VAL A 112 14.97 5.34 25.99
CA VAL A 112 14.45 6.00 27.19
C VAL A 112 13.31 6.93 26.83
N ALA A 113 13.51 7.82 25.85
CA ALA A 113 12.45 8.74 25.42
C ALA A 113 11.21 7.99 24.89
N GLU A 114 11.38 6.94 24.09
CA GLU A 114 10.28 6.09 23.60
C GLU A 114 9.48 5.45 24.73
N ILE A 115 10.16 4.85 25.72
CA ILE A 115 9.52 4.19 26.86
C ILE A 115 8.76 5.20 27.71
N LEU A 116 9.37 6.34 28.05
CA LEU A 116 8.73 7.37 28.87
C LEU A 116 7.48 7.93 28.19
N VAL A 117 7.51 8.11 26.87
CA VAL A 117 6.32 8.51 26.08
C VAL A 117 5.23 7.44 26.15
N ALA A 118 5.59 6.16 25.92
CA ALA A 118 4.63 5.05 25.93
C ALA A 118 3.97 4.86 27.31
N GLN A 119 4.72 5.13 28.39
CA GLN A 119 4.23 5.06 29.77
C GLN A 119 3.55 6.36 30.24
N GLY A 120 3.53 7.42 29.44
CA GLY A 120 2.94 8.71 29.81
C GLY A 120 3.71 9.48 30.90
N ARG A 121 4.98 9.13 31.15
CA ARG A 121 5.84 9.72 32.19
C ARG A 121 6.46 11.03 31.71
N ILE A 122 5.63 12.06 31.59
CA ILE A 122 6.02 13.35 30.99
C ILE A 122 7.03 14.13 31.82
N ASP A 123 6.94 14.06 33.16
CA ASP A 123 7.85 14.82 34.03
C ASP A 123 9.27 14.25 33.96
N GLU A 124 9.41 12.93 33.93
CA GLU A 124 10.71 12.29 33.69
C GLU A 124 11.22 12.53 32.26
N LEU A 125 10.33 12.61 31.28
CA LEU A 125 10.72 13.00 29.92
C LEU A 125 11.26 14.45 29.89
N ARG A 126 10.71 15.35 30.70
CA ARG A 126 11.23 16.71 30.89
C ARG A 126 12.60 16.68 31.56
N GLU A 127 12.77 15.93 32.63
CA GLU A 127 14.06 15.78 33.29
C GLU A 127 15.14 15.26 32.33
N GLN A 128 14.81 14.27 31.50
CA GLN A 128 15.71 13.78 30.46
C GLN A 128 16.03 14.84 29.41
N ALA A 129 15.04 15.63 29.00
CA ALA A 129 15.24 16.74 28.06
C ALA A 129 16.17 17.81 28.65
N ASP A 130 15.98 18.17 29.92
CA ASP A 130 16.80 19.14 30.66
C ASP A 130 18.22 18.61 30.90
N ALA A 131 18.37 17.29 31.05
CA ALA A 131 19.67 16.61 31.13
C ALA A 131 20.40 16.53 29.76
N GLY A 132 19.82 17.07 28.68
CA GLY A 132 20.45 17.12 27.36
C GLY A 132 20.14 15.93 26.44
N ASN A 133 19.19 15.06 26.80
CA ASN A 133 18.72 14.01 25.90
C ASN A 133 17.91 14.62 24.74
N HIS A 134 18.55 14.78 23.58
CA HIS A 134 17.91 15.34 22.38
C HIS A 134 16.68 14.57 21.91
N SER A 135 16.65 13.24 22.10
CA SER A 135 15.47 12.43 21.77
C SER A 135 14.31 12.74 22.70
N ALA A 136 14.58 12.99 23.98
CA ALA A 136 13.58 13.43 24.95
C ALA A 136 13.03 14.84 24.62
N VAL A 137 13.90 15.79 24.24
CA VAL A 137 13.48 17.13 23.77
C VAL A 137 12.52 17.01 22.58
N ALA A 138 12.88 16.22 21.58
CA ALA A 138 12.06 16.03 20.38
C ALA A 138 10.71 15.35 20.70
N ALA A 139 10.73 14.33 21.56
CA ALA A 139 9.53 13.63 22.00
C ALA A 139 8.59 14.54 22.81
N LEU A 140 9.14 15.31 23.74
CA LEU A 140 8.39 16.25 24.56
C LEU A 140 7.76 17.35 23.70
N ALA A 141 8.50 17.91 22.74
CA ALA A 141 7.97 18.90 21.81
C ALA A 141 6.77 18.36 21.01
N ARG A 142 6.83 17.11 20.54
CA ARG A 142 5.71 16.47 19.84
C ARG A 142 4.49 16.34 20.75
N ILE A 143 4.65 15.87 21.98
CA ILE A 143 3.55 15.72 22.94
C ILE A 143 2.89 17.07 23.25
N LEU A 144 3.68 18.11 23.46
CA LEU A 144 3.16 19.46 23.74
C LEU A 144 2.42 20.02 22.52
N ALA A 145 2.91 19.78 21.29
CA ALA A 145 2.22 20.18 20.08
C ALA A 145 0.88 19.45 19.90
N ASP A 146 0.84 18.14 20.14
CA ASP A 146 -0.39 17.34 20.06
C ASP A 146 -1.43 17.76 21.11
N ARG A 147 -0.96 18.22 22.29
CA ARG A 147 -1.83 18.80 23.35
C ARG A 147 -2.19 20.27 23.12
N GLY A 148 -1.60 20.92 22.12
CA GLY A 148 -1.77 22.36 21.89
C GLY A 148 -1.15 23.26 22.96
N ASP A 149 -0.19 22.74 23.75
CA ASP A 149 0.53 23.51 24.77
C ASP A 149 1.61 24.39 24.13
N VAL A 150 1.17 25.56 23.65
CA VAL A 150 2.02 26.56 23.01
C VAL A 150 3.04 27.15 23.98
N ASP A 151 2.69 27.31 25.25
CA ASP A 151 3.58 27.93 26.24
C ASP A 151 4.69 26.98 26.66
N GLY A 152 4.38 25.69 26.84
CA GLY A 152 5.37 24.63 27.03
C GLY A 152 6.33 24.51 25.85
N LEU A 153 5.82 24.57 24.60
CA LEU A 153 6.67 24.60 23.41
C LEU A 153 7.57 25.84 23.35
N ARG A 154 7.06 27.00 23.79
CA ARG A 154 7.85 28.24 23.87
C ARG A 154 8.95 28.13 24.92
N ALA A 155 8.72 27.45 26.04
CA ALA A 155 9.74 27.19 27.05
C ALA A 155 10.88 26.31 26.51
N LEU A 156 10.57 25.42 25.56
CA LEU A 156 11.57 24.58 24.87
C LEU A 156 12.31 25.29 23.73
N ALA A 157 11.99 26.56 23.42
CA ALA A 157 12.34 27.25 22.16
C ALA A 157 13.83 27.61 21.94
N HIS A 158 14.74 26.76 22.40
CA HIS A 158 16.18 26.88 22.15
C HIS A 158 16.67 25.93 21.03
N HIS A 159 15.82 25.06 20.48
CA HIS A 159 16.21 24.09 19.45
C HIS A 159 15.46 24.26 18.11
N ARG A 160 16.15 24.01 17.00
CA ARG A 160 15.53 24.10 15.65
C ARG A 160 14.34 23.15 15.46
N ILE A 161 14.31 22.03 16.18
CA ILE A 161 13.23 21.05 16.15
C ILE A 161 11.94 21.64 16.76
N THR A 162 12.07 22.52 17.76
CA THR A 162 10.91 23.10 18.45
C THR A 162 10.25 24.19 17.64
N ASP A 163 10.96 24.91 16.76
CA ASP A 163 10.36 25.89 15.85
C ASP A 163 9.30 25.23 14.94
N ASP A 164 9.63 24.07 14.36
CA ASP A 164 8.73 23.34 13.46
C ASP A 164 7.47 22.85 14.21
N GLN A 165 7.64 22.33 15.42
CA GLN A 165 6.53 21.90 16.27
C GLN A 165 5.69 23.08 16.78
N LEU A 166 6.32 24.20 17.11
CA LEU A 166 5.65 25.42 17.56
C LEU A 166 4.84 26.08 16.44
N ILE A 167 5.40 26.19 15.22
CA ILE A 167 4.66 26.68 14.05
C ILE A 167 3.46 25.78 13.77
N LYS A 168 3.63 24.44 13.84
CA LYS A 168 2.53 23.48 13.67
C LYS A 168 1.45 23.67 14.74
N ALA A 169 1.82 23.78 16.01
CA ALA A 169 0.90 23.97 17.13
C ALA A 169 0.14 25.30 17.02
N LEU A 170 0.82 26.40 16.70
CA LEU A 170 0.19 27.71 16.48
C LEU A 170 -0.79 27.68 15.30
N THR A 171 -0.43 27.01 14.21
CA THR A 171 -1.30 26.83 13.04
C THR A 171 -2.55 26.01 13.40
N ALA A 172 -2.39 24.92 14.15
CA ALA A 172 -3.50 24.11 14.63
C ALA A 172 -4.43 24.89 15.58
N ALA A 173 -3.85 25.74 16.44
CA ALA A 173 -4.57 26.66 17.31
C ALA A 173 -5.18 27.88 16.57
N LYS A 174 -5.09 27.93 15.23
CA LYS A 174 -5.54 29.05 14.38
C LYS A 174 -4.90 30.41 14.73
N ARG A 175 -3.76 30.40 15.42
CA ARG A 175 -2.94 31.58 15.73
C ARG A 175 -1.99 31.87 14.56
N TYR A 176 -2.57 32.06 13.38
CA TYR A 176 -1.83 32.12 12.11
C TYR A 176 -0.83 33.27 12.03
N THR A 177 -1.17 34.42 12.61
CA THR A 177 -0.28 35.60 12.65
C THR A 177 1.00 35.34 13.46
N GLU A 178 0.91 34.62 14.57
CA GLU A 178 2.07 34.23 15.37
C GLU A 178 2.92 33.16 14.66
N ALA A 179 2.27 32.16 14.06
CA ALA A 179 2.95 31.17 13.24
C ALA A 179 3.70 31.83 12.08
N LEU A 180 3.10 32.85 11.45
CA LEU A 180 3.67 33.60 10.33
C LEU A 180 4.94 34.35 10.74
N VAL A 181 4.98 34.96 11.93
CA VAL A 181 6.19 35.64 12.44
C VAL A 181 7.36 34.67 12.56
N LEU A 182 7.12 33.49 13.15
CA LEU A 182 8.16 32.46 13.28
C LEU A 182 8.59 31.92 11.91
N GLN A 183 7.63 31.66 11.02
CA GLN A 183 7.90 31.15 9.68
C GLN A 183 8.71 32.14 8.85
N ARG A 184 8.44 33.46 8.94
CA ARG A 184 9.25 34.50 8.29
C ARG A 184 10.68 34.53 8.80
N ALA A 185 10.86 34.48 10.13
CA ALA A 185 12.19 34.45 10.73
C ALA A 185 12.97 33.20 10.28
N LYS A 186 12.29 32.07 10.11
CA LYS A 186 12.87 30.82 9.60
C LYS A 186 13.21 30.92 8.10
N ALA A 187 12.32 31.47 7.28
CA ALA A 187 12.53 31.69 5.85
C ALA A 187 13.72 32.62 5.59
N ALA A 188 13.84 33.72 6.34
CA ALA A 188 14.96 34.66 6.23
C ALA A 188 16.33 34.01 6.53
N ARG A 189 16.38 33.05 7.47
CA ARG A 189 17.60 32.32 7.83
C ARG A 189 17.97 31.25 6.81
N ARG A 190 17.00 30.47 6.36
CA ARG A 190 17.24 29.32 5.47
C ARG A 190 17.29 29.68 4.00
N LYS A 191 16.64 30.78 3.59
CA LYS A 191 16.50 31.24 2.20
C LYS A 191 16.11 30.10 1.25
N SER A 192 15.14 29.28 1.68
CA SER A 192 14.64 28.13 0.93
C SER A 192 13.26 28.45 0.37
N TRP A 193 13.01 28.07 -0.88
CA TRP A 193 11.69 28.18 -1.51
C TRP A 193 10.59 27.48 -0.68
N THR A 194 10.90 26.36 -0.04
CA THR A 194 9.93 25.65 0.82
C THR A 194 9.47 26.46 2.03
N GLU A 195 10.34 27.29 2.58
CA GLU A 195 10.01 28.13 3.74
C GLU A 195 9.23 29.38 3.31
N GLU A 196 9.55 29.93 2.13
CA GLU A 196 8.78 31.01 1.48
C GLU A 196 7.37 30.55 1.10
N LEU A 197 7.21 29.35 0.54
CA LEU A 197 5.91 28.76 0.25
C LEU A 197 5.06 28.57 1.52
N ALA A 198 5.70 28.20 2.63
CA ALA A 198 5.01 28.10 3.92
C ALA A 198 4.59 29.47 4.48
N VAL A 199 5.32 30.56 4.21
CA VAL A 199 4.87 31.93 4.48
C VAL A 199 3.60 32.23 3.67
N THR A 200 3.61 31.97 2.35
CA THR A 200 2.46 32.16 1.46
C THR A 200 1.22 31.40 1.96
N ARG A 201 1.39 30.14 2.39
CA ARG A 201 0.30 29.35 2.97
C ARG A 201 -0.26 29.97 4.25
N LEU A 202 0.58 30.51 5.12
CA LEU A 202 0.14 31.15 6.36
C LEU A 202 -0.55 32.50 6.10
N LEU A 203 -0.13 33.25 5.09
CA LEU A 203 -0.84 34.47 4.64
C LEU A 203 -2.28 34.14 4.22
N TYR A 204 -2.45 33.09 3.42
CA TYR A 204 -3.77 32.56 3.05
C TYR A 204 -4.62 32.20 4.28
N LEU A 205 -4.07 31.41 5.21
CA LEU A 205 -4.80 30.99 6.42
C LEU A 205 -5.13 32.17 7.35
N ALA A 206 -4.24 33.15 7.45
CA ALA A 206 -4.44 34.37 8.23
C ALA A 206 -5.44 35.35 7.59
N GLY A 207 -5.80 35.14 6.30
CA GLY A 207 -6.67 36.04 5.55
C GLY A 207 -6.01 37.38 5.20
N LEU A 208 -4.68 37.41 5.10
CA LEU A 208 -3.92 38.60 4.74
C LEU A 208 -3.88 38.76 3.21
N GLU A 209 -5.03 39.13 2.64
CA GLU A 209 -5.26 39.22 1.20
C GLU A 209 -4.31 40.19 0.51
N ASP A 210 -4.08 41.38 1.07
CA ASP A 210 -3.30 42.43 0.41
C ASP A 210 -1.84 42.01 0.18
N GLU A 211 -1.23 41.39 1.18
CA GLU A 211 0.14 40.86 1.06
C GLU A 211 0.20 39.64 0.13
N LEU A 212 -0.82 38.78 0.17
CA LEU A 212 -0.91 37.65 -0.75
C LEU A 212 -1.05 38.12 -2.21
N ARG A 213 -1.81 39.20 -2.44
CA ARG A 213 -1.99 39.83 -3.75
C ARG A 213 -0.69 40.45 -4.26
N GLU A 214 0.02 41.19 -3.43
CA GLU A 214 1.33 41.77 -3.77
C GLU A 214 2.34 40.67 -4.16
N ARG A 215 2.41 39.58 -3.38
CA ARG A 215 3.28 38.44 -3.72
C ARG A 215 2.87 37.77 -5.03
N ALA A 216 1.57 37.62 -5.28
CA ALA A 216 1.05 36.98 -6.49
C ALA A 216 1.42 37.69 -7.80
N GLU A 217 1.82 38.96 -7.77
CA GLU A 217 2.31 39.68 -8.95
C GLU A 217 3.62 39.09 -9.52
N THR A 218 4.43 38.48 -8.65
CA THR A 218 5.76 37.95 -9.02
C THR A 218 5.92 36.45 -8.76
N ASP A 219 5.15 35.90 -7.83
CA ASP A 219 5.22 34.51 -7.38
C ASP A 219 3.97 33.72 -7.82
N LYS A 220 4.20 32.73 -8.69
CA LYS A 220 3.13 31.84 -9.21
C LYS A 220 2.47 31.01 -8.11
N ASP A 221 3.21 30.61 -7.07
CA ASP A 221 2.64 29.86 -5.96
C ASP A 221 1.71 30.75 -5.14
N ALA A 222 2.11 32.01 -4.91
CA ALA A 222 1.25 33.00 -4.26
C ALA A 222 -0.02 33.28 -5.07
N LEU A 223 0.07 33.35 -6.40
CA LEU A 223 -1.09 33.47 -7.28
C LEU A 223 -2.04 32.28 -7.14
N ALA A 224 -1.54 31.04 -7.07
CA ALA A 224 -2.37 29.86 -6.84
C ALA A 224 -3.09 29.90 -5.48
N TYR A 225 -2.43 30.34 -4.41
CA TYR A 225 -3.09 30.54 -3.10
C TYR A 225 -4.11 31.68 -3.11
N LEU A 226 -3.87 32.75 -3.86
CA LEU A 226 -4.82 33.85 -4.04
C LEU A 226 -6.08 33.38 -4.78
N VAL A 227 -5.92 32.57 -5.83
CA VAL A 227 -7.04 31.95 -6.56
C VAL A 227 -7.90 31.09 -5.62
N ARG A 228 -7.27 30.25 -4.78
CA ARG A 228 -7.99 29.48 -3.75
C ARG A 228 -8.68 30.36 -2.71
N PHE A 229 -8.07 31.48 -2.36
CA PHE A 229 -8.68 32.46 -1.45
C PHE A 229 -9.95 33.06 -2.04
N TYR A 230 -9.91 33.49 -3.31
CA TYR A 230 -11.08 34.05 -3.98
C TYR A 230 -12.18 33.03 -4.23
N GLU A 231 -11.85 31.78 -4.58
CA GLU A 231 -12.82 30.68 -4.65
C GLU A 231 -13.51 30.48 -3.30
N TRP A 232 -12.74 30.31 -2.21
CA TRP A 232 -13.31 30.09 -0.87
C TRP A 232 -14.22 31.24 -0.43
N LYS A 233 -13.90 32.48 -0.82
CA LYS A 233 -14.75 33.66 -0.57
C LYS A 233 -15.90 33.84 -1.56
N GLY A 234 -15.98 33.02 -2.62
CA GLY A 234 -16.98 33.15 -3.67
C GLY A 234 -16.83 34.41 -4.53
N ARG A 235 -15.61 34.91 -4.69
CA ARG A 235 -15.28 36.16 -5.40
C ARG A 235 -15.13 35.92 -6.90
N VAL A 236 -16.26 35.82 -7.58
CA VAL A 236 -16.36 35.53 -9.03
C VAL A 236 -15.62 36.55 -9.88
N GLU A 237 -15.77 37.85 -9.59
CA GLU A 237 -15.15 38.91 -10.40
C GLU A 237 -13.62 38.91 -10.31
N ASP A 238 -13.08 38.67 -9.10
CA ASP A 238 -11.62 38.59 -8.91
C ASP A 238 -11.04 37.33 -9.57
N LEU A 239 -11.75 36.20 -9.50
CA LEU A 239 -11.39 34.99 -10.25
C LEU A 239 -11.47 35.21 -11.77
N ARG A 240 -12.49 35.93 -12.25
CA ARG A 240 -12.64 36.29 -13.67
C ARG A 240 -11.47 37.12 -14.15
N ALA A 241 -11.08 38.15 -13.39
CA ALA A 241 -9.95 39.00 -13.74
C ALA A 241 -8.65 38.17 -13.89
N ILE A 242 -8.40 37.21 -12.99
CA ILE A 242 -7.23 36.32 -13.09
C ILE A 242 -7.39 35.30 -14.24
N ALA A 243 -8.58 34.75 -14.46
CA ALA A 243 -8.85 33.83 -15.57
C ALA A 243 -8.62 34.49 -16.95
N GLU A 244 -8.98 35.77 -17.09
CA GLU A 244 -8.79 36.57 -18.31
C GLU A 244 -7.32 36.80 -18.65
N THR A 245 -6.39 36.68 -17.69
CA THR A 245 -4.95 36.68 -17.98
C THR A 245 -4.44 35.35 -18.53
N GLY A 246 -5.30 34.33 -18.67
CA GLY A 246 -4.95 33.00 -19.13
C GLY A 246 -4.51 32.02 -18.02
N HIS A 247 -4.77 32.34 -16.75
CA HIS A 247 -4.40 31.46 -15.64
C HIS A 247 -5.36 30.25 -15.53
N GLU A 248 -4.88 29.07 -15.89
CA GLU A 248 -5.70 27.85 -16.01
C GLU A 248 -6.45 27.46 -14.73
N GLU A 249 -5.79 27.48 -13.56
CA GLU A 249 -6.47 27.14 -12.29
C GLU A 249 -7.58 28.15 -11.99
N ALA A 250 -7.41 29.45 -12.32
CA ALA A 250 -8.43 30.44 -12.05
C ALA A 250 -9.66 30.25 -12.96
N SER A 251 -9.42 29.95 -14.24
CA SER A 251 -10.48 29.61 -15.19
C SER A 251 -11.27 28.38 -14.74
N TRP A 252 -10.58 27.31 -14.33
CA TRP A 252 -11.25 26.10 -13.84
C TRP A 252 -12.07 26.36 -12.57
N ARG A 253 -11.51 27.06 -11.59
CA ARG A 253 -12.18 27.42 -10.32
C ARG A 253 -13.39 28.31 -10.54
N LEU A 254 -13.30 29.26 -11.47
CA LEU A 254 -14.43 30.10 -11.87
C LEU A 254 -15.58 29.25 -12.42
N ILE A 255 -15.30 28.31 -13.34
CA ILE A 255 -16.33 27.42 -13.89
C ILE A 255 -16.97 26.53 -12.82
N GLU A 256 -16.17 25.99 -11.89
CA GLU A 256 -16.70 25.19 -10.77
C GLU A 256 -17.61 26.02 -9.86
N LEU A 257 -17.21 27.26 -9.53
CA LEU A 257 -18.04 28.16 -8.71
C LEU A 257 -19.34 28.56 -9.41
N LEU A 258 -19.31 28.80 -10.73
CA LEU A 258 -20.49 29.06 -11.54
C LEU A 258 -21.43 27.84 -11.59
N ARG A 259 -20.87 26.62 -11.67
CA ARG A 259 -21.64 25.37 -11.58
C ARG A 259 -22.34 25.23 -10.23
N GLU A 260 -21.63 25.44 -9.14
CA GLU A 260 -22.18 25.36 -7.78
C GLU A 260 -23.32 26.36 -7.56
N ARG A 261 -23.24 27.54 -8.18
CA ARG A 261 -24.31 28.55 -8.18
C ARG A 261 -25.43 28.26 -9.18
N GLN A 262 -25.27 27.25 -10.03
CA GLN A 262 -26.15 26.95 -11.16
C GLN A 262 -26.34 28.15 -12.12
N ASP A 263 -25.29 28.96 -12.30
CA ASP A 263 -25.26 30.11 -13.22
C ASP A 263 -25.14 29.63 -14.68
N VAL A 264 -26.22 29.03 -15.19
CA VAL A 264 -26.30 28.45 -16.55
C VAL A 264 -25.95 29.47 -17.63
N ASP A 265 -26.42 30.71 -17.50
CA ASP A 265 -26.20 31.76 -18.51
C ASP A 265 -24.71 32.09 -18.68
N GLU A 266 -23.97 32.19 -17.58
CA GLU A 266 -22.53 32.44 -17.62
C GLU A 266 -21.77 31.21 -18.13
N LEU A 267 -22.10 30.02 -17.64
CA LEU A 267 -21.51 28.77 -18.13
C LEU A 267 -21.72 28.60 -19.64
N LYS A 268 -22.90 28.97 -20.15
CA LYS A 268 -23.22 28.96 -21.58
C LYS A 268 -22.35 29.92 -22.37
N LYS A 269 -22.13 31.15 -21.88
CA LYS A 269 -21.21 32.10 -22.53
C LYS A 269 -19.79 31.54 -22.65
N TYR A 270 -19.28 30.82 -21.64
CA TYR A 270 -17.96 30.19 -21.72
C TYR A 270 -17.95 28.99 -22.67
N ALA A 271 -18.98 28.13 -22.62
CA ALA A 271 -19.11 26.98 -23.51
C ALA A 271 -19.22 27.41 -24.99
N ASP A 272 -19.99 28.46 -25.29
CA ASP A 272 -20.16 29.01 -26.64
C ASP A 272 -18.86 29.61 -27.20
N ARG A 273 -17.92 30.03 -26.32
CA ARG A 273 -16.56 30.44 -26.70
C ARG A 273 -15.61 29.26 -26.91
N GLY A 274 -16.07 28.03 -26.72
CA GLY A 274 -15.29 26.81 -26.90
C GLY A 274 -14.65 26.26 -25.62
N ASP A 275 -15.00 26.78 -24.43
CA ASP A 275 -14.50 26.23 -23.17
C ASP A 275 -15.14 24.84 -22.90
N ARG A 276 -14.32 23.80 -23.05
CA ARG A 276 -14.72 22.40 -22.84
C ARG A 276 -15.05 22.06 -21.39
N THR A 277 -14.52 22.80 -20.43
CA THR A 277 -14.83 22.62 -19.01
C THR A 277 -16.19 23.22 -18.70
N ALA A 278 -16.47 24.42 -19.21
CA ALA A 278 -17.79 25.03 -19.10
C ALA A 278 -18.89 24.16 -19.76
N ALA A 279 -18.63 23.62 -20.95
CA ALA A 279 -19.58 22.72 -21.62
C ALA A 279 -19.86 21.45 -20.80
N ARG A 280 -18.85 20.86 -20.16
CA ARG A 280 -19.02 19.71 -19.25
C ARG A 280 -19.77 20.09 -17.96
N ALA A 281 -19.52 21.28 -17.43
CA ALA A 281 -20.25 21.80 -16.28
C ALA A 281 -21.75 21.97 -16.59
N LEU A 282 -22.10 22.47 -17.79
CA LEU A 282 -23.49 22.55 -18.25
C LEU A 282 -24.18 21.19 -18.30
N VAL A 283 -23.51 20.15 -18.83
CA VAL A 283 -24.07 18.79 -18.83
C VAL A 283 -24.46 18.34 -17.41
N ARG A 284 -23.58 18.59 -16.43
CA ARG A 284 -23.85 18.24 -15.03
C ARG A 284 -25.02 19.03 -14.45
N VAL A 285 -25.03 20.35 -14.63
CA VAL A 285 -26.11 21.23 -14.14
C VAL A 285 -27.45 20.83 -14.74
N TYR A 286 -27.52 20.64 -16.06
CA TYR A 286 -28.76 20.21 -16.72
C TYR A 286 -29.20 18.82 -16.28
N ARG A 287 -28.28 17.89 -16.05
CA ARG A 287 -28.60 16.57 -15.50
C ARG A 287 -29.16 16.67 -14.08
N GLU A 288 -28.53 17.43 -13.20
CA GLU A 288 -29.01 17.65 -11.83
C GLU A 288 -30.39 18.33 -11.79
N GLN A 289 -30.67 19.22 -12.75
CA GLN A 289 -31.97 19.88 -12.90
C GLN A 289 -33.01 19.01 -13.63
N GLY A 290 -32.65 17.83 -14.14
CA GLY A 290 -33.54 16.98 -14.94
C GLY A 290 -33.95 17.58 -16.29
N ARG A 291 -33.13 18.47 -16.84
CA ARG A 291 -33.34 19.19 -18.11
C ARG A 291 -32.93 18.33 -19.31
N VAL A 292 -33.75 17.33 -19.61
CA VAL A 292 -33.45 16.28 -20.61
C VAL A 292 -33.29 16.85 -22.02
N ASP A 293 -34.11 17.83 -22.41
CA ASP A 293 -34.07 18.41 -23.76
C ASP A 293 -32.73 19.11 -24.03
N GLU A 294 -32.23 19.86 -23.05
CA GLU A 294 -30.95 20.53 -23.13
C GLU A 294 -29.78 19.53 -23.10
N VAL A 295 -29.84 18.48 -22.26
CA VAL A 295 -28.84 17.41 -22.29
C VAL A 295 -28.86 16.68 -23.64
N ARG A 296 -30.04 16.49 -24.25
CA ARG A 296 -30.21 15.88 -25.57
C ARG A 296 -29.57 16.72 -26.67
N GLU A 297 -29.71 18.04 -26.63
CA GLU A 297 -29.02 18.96 -27.55
C GLU A 297 -27.49 18.88 -27.39
N LEU A 298 -27.00 18.83 -26.15
CA LEU A 298 -25.56 18.69 -25.87
C LEU A 298 -25.02 17.32 -26.33
N ALA A 299 -25.81 16.26 -26.23
CA ALA A 299 -25.45 14.92 -26.68
C ALA A 299 -25.32 14.83 -28.21
N ARG A 300 -26.20 15.55 -28.95
CA ARG A 300 -26.10 15.71 -30.42
C ARG A 300 -24.86 16.50 -30.84
N SER A 301 -24.43 17.43 -30.00
CA SER A 301 -23.24 18.26 -30.21
C SER A 301 -21.93 17.57 -29.78
N ASP A 302 -21.99 16.28 -29.42
CA ASP A 302 -20.86 15.46 -29.00
C ASP A 302 -20.06 16.05 -27.82
N ILE A 303 -20.75 16.78 -26.93
CA ILE A 303 -20.13 17.27 -25.69
C ILE A 303 -19.81 16.07 -24.79
N ALA A 304 -18.56 16.00 -24.33
CA ALA A 304 -18.07 14.92 -23.49
C ALA A 304 -18.99 14.70 -22.26
N GLY A 305 -19.47 13.48 -22.09
CA GLY A 305 -20.37 13.08 -20.99
C GLY A 305 -21.86 13.32 -21.24
N ALA A 306 -22.25 14.09 -22.25
CA ALA A 306 -23.66 14.40 -22.51
C ALA A 306 -24.48 13.16 -22.91
N ARG A 307 -23.93 12.25 -23.73
CA ARG A 307 -24.59 10.98 -24.10
C ARG A 307 -24.83 10.06 -22.91
N ALA A 308 -23.89 10.02 -21.97
CA ALA A 308 -24.03 9.23 -20.74
C ALA A 308 -25.06 9.84 -19.79
N ALA A 309 -25.00 11.17 -19.60
CA ALA A 309 -26.00 11.90 -18.81
C ALA A 309 -27.41 11.76 -19.37
N LEU A 310 -27.57 11.79 -20.70
CA LEU A 310 -28.85 11.55 -21.37
C LEU A 310 -29.37 10.14 -21.06
N ALA A 311 -28.55 9.11 -21.26
CA ALA A 311 -28.94 7.73 -21.00
C ALA A 311 -29.35 7.50 -19.52
N GLU A 312 -28.63 8.08 -18.57
CA GLU A 312 -28.97 8.01 -17.14
C GLU A 312 -30.32 8.68 -16.85
N LEU A 313 -30.56 9.88 -17.39
CA LEU A 313 -31.83 10.60 -17.21
C LEU A 313 -33.02 9.87 -17.83
N LEU A 314 -32.86 9.31 -19.04
CA LEU A 314 -33.91 8.54 -19.70
C LEU A 314 -34.31 7.32 -18.86
N ARG A 315 -33.32 6.61 -18.30
CA ARG A 315 -33.56 5.49 -17.36
C ARG A 315 -34.29 5.95 -16.10
N GLU A 316 -33.82 7.02 -15.47
CA GLU A 316 -34.40 7.56 -14.22
C GLU A 316 -35.85 8.04 -14.40
N ARG A 317 -36.19 8.58 -15.59
CA ARG A 317 -37.54 9.02 -15.93
C ARG A 317 -38.45 7.92 -16.48
N GLY A 318 -37.90 6.74 -16.79
CA GLY A 318 -38.64 5.66 -17.44
C GLY A 318 -38.92 5.89 -18.93
N GLU A 319 -38.17 6.77 -19.59
CA GLU A 319 -38.23 7.01 -21.04
C GLU A 319 -37.45 5.89 -21.79
N ILE A 320 -37.87 4.64 -21.59
CA ILE A 320 -37.11 3.44 -22.00
C ILE A 320 -37.10 3.23 -23.51
N ASP A 321 -38.12 3.69 -24.23
CA ASP A 321 -38.17 3.54 -25.70
C ASP A 321 -37.04 4.31 -26.39
N GLU A 322 -36.80 5.56 -25.98
CA GLU A 322 -35.63 6.33 -26.47
C GLU A 322 -34.32 5.70 -25.99
N LEU A 323 -34.27 5.17 -24.76
CA LEU A 323 -33.07 4.48 -24.26
C LEU A 323 -32.73 3.25 -25.12
N ARG A 324 -33.74 2.49 -25.56
CA ARG A 324 -33.59 1.36 -26.49
C ARG A 324 -33.12 1.81 -27.87
N GLU A 325 -33.71 2.86 -28.42
CA GLU A 325 -33.27 3.42 -29.70
C GLU A 325 -31.80 3.82 -29.66
N LEU A 326 -31.37 4.47 -28.58
CA LEU A 326 -29.97 4.84 -28.38
C LEU A 326 -29.05 3.62 -28.16
N ALA A 327 -29.54 2.57 -27.48
CA ALA A 327 -28.80 1.33 -27.26
C ALA A 327 -28.64 0.45 -28.51
N ALA A 328 -29.32 0.79 -29.61
CA ALA A 328 -29.12 0.12 -30.90
C ALA A 328 -27.70 0.29 -31.46
N ASP A 329 -26.97 1.34 -31.04
CA ASP A 329 -25.51 1.43 -31.23
C ASP A 329 -24.78 0.78 -30.05
N PRO A 330 -24.07 -0.35 -30.24
CA PRO A 330 -23.34 -1.05 -29.18
C PRO A 330 -22.27 -0.19 -28.48
N ARG A 331 -21.83 0.91 -29.09
CA ARG A 331 -20.84 1.84 -28.50
C ARG A 331 -21.49 2.94 -27.67
N HIS A 332 -22.82 3.06 -27.70
CA HIS A 332 -23.52 4.12 -26.99
C HIS A 332 -23.62 3.79 -25.49
N PRO A 333 -23.41 4.77 -24.58
CA PRO A 333 -23.56 4.56 -23.13
C PRO A 333 -24.95 4.05 -22.69
N ALA A 334 -25.96 4.22 -23.54
CA ALA A 334 -27.32 3.73 -23.31
C ALA A 334 -27.40 2.22 -23.12
N VAL A 335 -26.52 1.44 -23.77
CA VAL A 335 -26.49 -0.02 -23.62
C VAL A 335 -26.32 -0.41 -22.14
N ARG A 336 -25.40 0.25 -21.43
CA ARG A 336 -25.14 -0.01 -20.00
C ARG A 336 -26.36 0.33 -19.14
N GLU A 337 -27.01 1.46 -19.41
CA GLU A 337 -28.16 1.93 -18.64
C GLU A 337 -29.41 1.08 -18.93
N LEU A 338 -29.59 0.63 -20.16
CA LEU A 338 -30.64 -0.31 -20.56
C LEU A 338 -30.43 -1.66 -19.88
N THR A 339 -29.22 -2.25 -19.98
CA THR A 339 -28.87 -3.51 -19.28
C THR A 339 -29.14 -3.41 -17.78
N ARG A 340 -28.80 -2.29 -17.14
CA ARG A 340 -29.11 -2.05 -15.72
C ARG A 340 -30.62 -2.05 -15.46
N TRP A 341 -31.38 -1.30 -16.25
CA TRP A 341 -32.83 -1.23 -16.11
C TRP A 341 -33.50 -2.60 -16.28
N LEU A 342 -33.11 -3.36 -17.29
CA LEU A 342 -33.64 -4.70 -17.55
C LEU A 342 -33.32 -5.67 -16.40
N SER A 343 -32.10 -5.58 -15.85
CA SER A 343 -31.72 -6.36 -14.67
C SER A 343 -32.53 -5.97 -13.43
N GLU A 344 -32.79 -4.68 -13.19
CA GLU A 344 -33.65 -4.20 -12.10
C GLU A 344 -35.11 -4.69 -12.25
N HIS A 345 -35.62 -4.75 -13.48
CA HIS A 345 -37.01 -5.15 -13.78
C HIS A 345 -37.18 -6.64 -14.10
N GLN A 346 -36.10 -7.43 -14.02
CA GLN A 346 -36.09 -8.88 -14.28
C GLN A 346 -36.57 -9.24 -15.70
N ASP A 347 -36.31 -8.39 -16.69
CA ASP A 347 -36.59 -8.70 -18.09
C ASP A 347 -35.47 -9.58 -18.67
N VAL A 348 -35.60 -10.89 -18.43
CA VAL A 348 -34.59 -11.88 -18.81
C VAL A 348 -34.52 -12.08 -20.32
N ASP A 349 -35.64 -11.94 -21.03
CA ASP A 349 -35.68 -12.23 -22.48
C ASP A 349 -34.99 -11.12 -23.29
N GLU A 350 -35.17 -9.84 -22.92
CA GLU A 350 -34.45 -8.72 -23.56
C GLU A 350 -32.96 -8.70 -23.14
N LEU A 351 -32.62 -9.08 -21.90
CA LEU A 351 -31.23 -9.27 -21.47
C LEU A 351 -30.53 -10.38 -22.27
N GLU A 352 -31.22 -11.47 -22.56
CA GLU A 352 -30.70 -12.56 -23.38
C GLU A 352 -30.42 -12.10 -24.81
N ALA A 353 -31.35 -11.34 -25.42
CA ALA A 353 -31.12 -10.75 -26.73
C ALA A 353 -29.92 -9.79 -26.77
N LEU A 354 -29.73 -8.96 -25.73
CA LEU A 354 -28.53 -8.12 -25.62
C LEU A 354 -27.25 -8.95 -25.43
N ALA A 355 -27.31 -10.00 -24.62
CA ALA A 355 -26.19 -10.91 -24.38
C ALA A 355 -25.79 -11.68 -25.65
N GLU A 356 -26.72 -11.96 -26.57
CA GLU A 356 -26.43 -12.54 -27.89
C GLU A 356 -25.61 -11.61 -28.79
N THR A 357 -25.68 -10.30 -28.58
CA THR A 357 -24.83 -9.33 -29.32
C THR A 357 -23.37 -9.32 -28.85
N GLY A 358 -23.06 -10.08 -27.79
CA GLY A 358 -21.73 -10.14 -27.16
C GLY A 358 -21.47 -9.02 -26.14
N GLU A 359 -22.53 -8.34 -25.69
CA GLU A 359 -22.45 -7.25 -24.72
C GLU A 359 -22.02 -7.77 -23.33
N PRO A 360 -20.84 -7.35 -22.81
CA PRO A 360 -20.28 -7.86 -21.56
C PRO A 360 -21.19 -7.69 -20.33
N TRP A 361 -21.85 -6.55 -20.19
CA TRP A 361 -22.70 -6.28 -19.03
C TRP A 361 -23.98 -7.10 -19.07
N ALA A 362 -24.57 -7.32 -20.24
CA ALA A 362 -25.75 -8.14 -20.43
C ALA A 362 -25.43 -9.61 -20.15
N MET A 363 -24.28 -10.11 -20.63
CA MET A 363 -23.80 -11.46 -20.30
C MET A 363 -23.60 -11.63 -18.79
N ALA A 364 -22.99 -10.65 -18.11
CA ALA A 364 -22.81 -10.67 -16.67
C ALA A 364 -24.15 -10.63 -15.90
N ALA A 365 -25.06 -9.73 -16.29
CA ALA A 365 -26.38 -9.61 -15.68
C ALA A 365 -27.22 -10.88 -15.88
N LEU A 366 -27.18 -11.46 -17.08
CA LEU A 366 -27.87 -12.71 -17.39
C LEU A 366 -27.29 -13.88 -16.59
N ALA A 367 -25.96 -13.99 -16.47
CA ALA A 367 -25.30 -15.01 -15.64
C ALA A 367 -25.69 -14.90 -14.16
N GLU A 368 -25.84 -13.67 -13.65
CA GLU A 368 -26.19 -13.45 -12.25
C GLU A 368 -27.66 -13.79 -11.96
N ARG A 369 -28.57 -13.39 -12.85
CA ARG A 369 -30.03 -13.46 -12.63
C ARG A 369 -30.69 -14.71 -13.19
N ALA A 370 -30.21 -15.20 -14.32
CA ALA A 370 -30.78 -16.35 -15.01
C ALA A 370 -29.68 -17.26 -15.61
N PRO A 371 -28.77 -17.81 -14.80
CA PRO A 371 -27.66 -18.65 -15.28
C PRO A 371 -28.13 -19.87 -16.10
N GLN A 372 -29.33 -20.36 -15.86
CA GLN A 372 -29.97 -21.43 -16.64
C GLN A 372 -30.10 -21.12 -18.14
N ARG A 373 -30.23 -19.84 -18.52
CA ARG A 373 -30.31 -19.41 -19.93
C ARG A 373 -28.95 -19.50 -20.64
N LEU A 374 -27.85 -19.33 -19.92
CA LEU A 374 -26.49 -19.41 -20.48
C LEU A 374 -25.94 -20.84 -20.55
N TRP A 375 -26.49 -21.79 -19.78
CA TRP A 375 -26.01 -23.17 -19.75
C TRP A 375 -26.00 -23.89 -21.11
N PRO A 376 -27.05 -23.80 -21.95
CA PRO A 376 -27.03 -24.38 -23.29
C PRO A 376 -25.90 -23.84 -24.17
N ARG A 377 -25.60 -22.53 -24.07
CA ARG A 377 -24.49 -21.89 -24.79
C ARG A 377 -23.13 -22.40 -24.28
N ALA A 378 -22.95 -22.48 -22.97
CA ALA A 378 -21.73 -23.04 -22.38
C ALA A 378 -21.50 -24.50 -22.80
N GLN A 379 -22.56 -25.33 -22.83
CA GLN A 379 -22.51 -26.71 -23.34
C GLN A 379 -22.15 -26.78 -24.83
N ALA A 380 -22.58 -25.80 -25.62
CA ALA A 380 -22.23 -25.69 -27.02
C ALA A 380 -20.79 -25.17 -27.26
N GLY A 381 -20.02 -24.88 -26.21
CA GLY A 381 -18.64 -24.42 -26.28
C GLY A 381 -18.47 -22.90 -26.36
N ASP A 382 -19.50 -22.11 -26.02
CA ASP A 382 -19.40 -20.66 -25.93
C ASP A 382 -18.50 -20.24 -24.76
N SER A 383 -17.34 -19.66 -25.10
CA SER A 383 -16.32 -19.25 -24.13
C SER A 383 -16.77 -18.07 -23.26
N GLN A 384 -17.57 -17.15 -23.79
CA GLN A 384 -18.09 -16.01 -23.02
C GLN A 384 -19.12 -16.50 -22.01
N ALA A 385 -20.07 -17.33 -22.43
CA ALA A 385 -21.07 -17.92 -21.52
C ALA A 385 -20.39 -18.71 -20.40
N THR A 386 -19.38 -19.52 -20.76
CA THR A 386 -18.58 -20.28 -19.79
C THR A 386 -17.84 -19.37 -18.80
N HIS A 387 -17.20 -18.30 -19.28
CA HIS A 387 -16.48 -17.33 -18.44
C HIS A 387 -17.40 -16.65 -17.42
N TYR A 388 -18.53 -16.08 -17.88
CA TYR A 388 -19.45 -15.36 -16.99
C TYR A 388 -20.16 -16.27 -16.00
N LEU A 389 -20.57 -17.48 -16.41
CA LEU A 389 -21.10 -18.48 -15.47
C LEU A 389 -20.05 -18.88 -14.43
N ALA A 390 -18.82 -19.17 -14.85
CA ALA A 390 -17.75 -19.54 -13.93
C ALA A 390 -17.40 -18.40 -12.96
N LYS A 391 -17.47 -17.14 -13.40
CA LYS A 391 -17.31 -15.97 -12.52
C LYS A 391 -18.38 -15.94 -11.44
N VAL A 392 -19.66 -16.05 -11.81
CA VAL A 392 -20.77 -16.01 -10.85
C VAL A 392 -20.70 -17.17 -9.86
N TYR A 393 -20.43 -18.39 -10.31
CA TYR A 393 -20.31 -19.54 -9.41
C TYR A 393 -19.08 -19.48 -8.52
N TYR A 394 -17.97 -18.90 -9.00
CA TYR A 394 -16.78 -18.65 -8.19
C TYR A 394 -17.02 -17.62 -7.08
N GLU A 395 -17.76 -16.54 -7.37
CA GLU A 395 -18.13 -15.51 -6.37
C GLU A 395 -19.14 -16.03 -5.34
N ARG A 396 -19.94 -17.05 -5.71
CA ARG A 396 -20.95 -17.68 -4.85
C ARG A 396 -20.49 -18.94 -4.14
N ASP A 397 -19.25 -19.35 -4.33
CA ASP A 397 -18.70 -20.59 -3.78
C ASP A 397 -19.48 -21.85 -4.20
N ASP A 398 -20.11 -21.80 -5.38
CA ASP A 398 -20.93 -22.90 -5.89
C ASP A 398 -20.05 -23.96 -6.55
N VAL A 399 -19.49 -24.81 -5.69
CA VAL A 399 -18.59 -25.92 -6.04
C VAL A 399 -19.25 -26.88 -7.03
N ASP A 400 -20.55 -27.15 -6.88
CA ASP A 400 -21.25 -28.12 -7.73
C ASP A 400 -21.40 -27.62 -9.17
N GLN A 401 -21.75 -26.35 -9.34
CA GLN A 401 -21.85 -25.77 -10.69
C GLN A 401 -20.48 -25.54 -11.32
N LEU A 402 -19.47 -25.13 -10.53
CA LEU A 402 -18.09 -25.06 -11.01
C LEU A 402 -17.57 -26.43 -11.45
N ARG A 403 -17.86 -27.51 -10.70
CA ARG A 403 -17.50 -28.88 -11.07
C ARG A 403 -18.11 -29.28 -12.42
N ARG A 404 -19.39 -28.95 -12.63
CA ARG A 404 -20.08 -29.22 -13.90
C ARG A 404 -19.48 -28.43 -15.07
N LEU A 405 -19.16 -27.14 -14.87
CA LEU A 405 -18.52 -26.34 -15.92
C LEU A 405 -17.09 -26.81 -16.21
N ALA A 406 -16.32 -27.16 -15.18
CA ALA A 406 -14.94 -27.63 -15.32
C ALA A 406 -14.86 -28.94 -16.12
N ALA A 407 -15.92 -29.77 -16.10
CA ALA A 407 -16.01 -30.98 -16.89
C ALA A 407 -16.01 -30.74 -18.41
N PHE A 408 -16.27 -29.51 -18.87
CA PHE A 408 -16.11 -29.13 -20.28
C PHE A 408 -14.66 -28.91 -20.71
N GLY A 409 -13.69 -28.99 -19.78
CA GLY A 409 -12.26 -28.92 -20.09
C GLY A 409 -11.69 -27.51 -20.25
N ASN A 410 -12.42 -26.47 -19.84
CA ASN A 410 -11.92 -25.10 -19.86
C ASN A 410 -10.92 -24.87 -18.71
N GLN A 411 -9.67 -24.51 -19.05
CA GLN A 411 -8.60 -24.30 -18.07
C GLN A 411 -8.88 -23.18 -17.05
N GLU A 412 -9.53 -22.09 -17.48
CA GLU A 412 -9.89 -20.99 -16.57
C GLU A 412 -10.88 -21.46 -15.51
N VAL A 413 -11.87 -22.25 -15.93
CA VAL A 413 -12.89 -22.80 -15.03
C VAL A 413 -12.28 -23.83 -14.10
N GLN A 414 -11.42 -24.72 -14.60
CA GLN A 414 -10.69 -25.69 -13.78
C GLN A 414 -9.87 -24.97 -12.70
N LEU A 415 -9.16 -23.91 -13.04
CA LEU A 415 -8.41 -23.11 -12.07
C LEU A 415 -9.33 -22.46 -11.03
N LYS A 416 -10.44 -21.84 -11.43
CA LYS A 416 -11.44 -21.27 -10.50
C LYS A 416 -12.03 -22.34 -9.57
N PHE A 417 -12.33 -23.51 -10.10
CA PHE A 417 -12.87 -24.63 -9.34
C PHE A 417 -11.89 -25.13 -8.29
N VAL A 418 -10.66 -25.46 -8.69
CA VAL A 418 -9.61 -25.95 -7.78
C VAL A 418 -9.26 -24.89 -6.72
N ARG A 419 -9.22 -23.59 -7.08
CA ARG A 419 -9.05 -22.49 -6.11
C ARG A 419 -10.21 -22.39 -5.12
N THR A 420 -11.44 -22.71 -5.56
CA THR A 420 -12.61 -22.72 -4.66
C THR A 420 -12.51 -23.89 -3.69
N LEU A 421 -12.10 -25.08 -4.15
CA LEU A 421 -11.84 -26.22 -3.26
C LEU A 421 -10.79 -25.89 -2.19
N ALA A 422 -9.68 -25.26 -2.60
CA ALA A 422 -8.62 -24.81 -1.68
C ALA A 422 -9.15 -23.81 -0.64
N ARG A 423 -9.88 -22.79 -1.08
CA ARG A 423 -10.42 -21.75 -0.19
C ARG A 423 -11.50 -22.25 0.78
N LEU A 424 -12.25 -23.27 0.39
CA LEU A 424 -13.27 -23.90 1.24
C LEU A 424 -12.73 -25.09 2.05
N ASP A 425 -11.40 -25.27 2.11
CA ASP A 425 -10.74 -26.35 2.85
C ASP A 425 -11.20 -27.76 2.44
N MET A 426 -11.64 -27.94 1.18
CA MET A 426 -12.06 -29.23 0.63
C MET A 426 -10.85 -30.07 0.18
N PHE A 427 -9.92 -30.31 1.10
CA PHE A 427 -8.62 -30.93 0.83
C PHE A 427 -8.70 -32.35 0.28
N ASP A 428 -9.68 -33.15 0.70
CA ASP A 428 -9.81 -34.53 0.22
C ASP A 428 -10.16 -34.57 -1.28
N GLU A 429 -11.08 -33.70 -1.71
CA GLU A 429 -11.40 -33.57 -3.14
C GLU A 429 -10.22 -32.99 -3.90
N LEU A 430 -9.59 -31.92 -3.38
CA LEU A 430 -8.43 -31.30 -4.01
C LEU A 430 -7.24 -32.27 -4.18
N LYS A 431 -6.99 -33.11 -3.17
CA LYS A 431 -5.99 -34.18 -3.21
C LYS A 431 -6.33 -35.23 -4.26
N ALA A 432 -7.57 -35.72 -4.29
CA ALA A 432 -8.00 -36.72 -5.27
C ALA A 432 -7.82 -36.19 -6.71
N ARG A 433 -8.02 -34.90 -6.95
CA ARG A 433 -7.77 -34.27 -8.26
C ARG A 433 -6.29 -34.12 -8.58
N ALA A 434 -5.46 -33.79 -7.59
CA ALA A 434 -4.02 -33.76 -7.76
C ALA A 434 -3.46 -35.15 -8.09
N GLU A 435 -4.00 -36.21 -7.47
CA GLU A 435 -3.65 -37.60 -7.77
C GLU A 435 -4.12 -38.04 -9.17
N ALA A 436 -5.18 -37.43 -9.69
CA ALA A 436 -5.66 -37.63 -11.06
C ALA A 436 -4.90 -36.81 -12.12
N ASP A 437 -3.84 -36.07 -11.74
CA ASP A 437 -3.05 -35.19 -12.61
C ASP A 437 -3.89 -34.11 -13.32
N GLU A 438 -4.93 -33.60 -12.65
CA GLU A 438 -5.73 -32.50 -13.19
C GLU A 438 -4.92 -31.19 -13.23
N PRO A 439 -5.08 -30.36 -14.29
CA PRO A 439 -4.38 -29.09 -14.41
C PRO A 439 -4.56 -28.21 -13.18
N HIS A 440 -3.46 -27.66 -12.67
CA HIS A 440 -3.40 -26.76 -11.51
C HIS A 440 -3.80 -27.38 -10.15
N ALA A 441 -4.28 -28.63 -10.10
CA ALA A 441 -4.71 -29.28 -8.86
C ALA A 441 -3.55 -29.51 -7.88
N GLN A 442 -2.41 -30.02 -8.37
CA GLN A 442 -1.23 -30.26 -7.53
C GLN A 442 -0.66 -28.96 -6.93
N SER A 443 -0.54 -27.89 -7.73
CA SER A 443 -0.05 -26.60 -7.24
C SER A 443 -1.00 -26.03 -6.20
N SER A 444 -2.30 -26.02 -6.48
CA SER A 444 -3.29 -25.46 -5.57
C SER A 444 -3.40 -26.25 -4.27
N TRP A 445 -3.22 -27.58 -4.33
CA TRP A 445 -3.16 -28.42 -3.13
C TRP A 445 -1.95 -28.07 -2.26
N VAL A 446 -0.77 -27.97 -2.88
CA VAL A 446 0.48 -27.62 -2.19
C VAL A 446 0.39 -26.21 -1.58
N ASP A 447 -0.14 -25.23 -2.32
CA ASP A 447 -0.34 -23.87 -1.83
C ASP A 447 -1.30 -23.85 -0.63
N ALA A 448 -2.41 -24.59 -0.70
CA ALA A 448 -3.37 -24.65 0.38
C ALA A 448 -2.83 -25.37 1.64
N LEU A 449 -1.98 -26.40 1.48
CA LEU A 449 -1.26 -27.01 2.62
C LEU A 449 -0.28 -26.03 3.28
N ALA A 450 0.40 -25.21 2.48
CA ALA A 450 1.32 -24.18 2.97
C ALA A 450 0.57 -23.08 3.73
N GLU A 451 -0.53 -22.57 3.17
CA GLU A 451 -1.36 -21.52 3.78
C GLU A 451 -2.03 -21.97 5.08
N THR A 452 -2.48 -23.22 5.15
CA THR A 452 -3.09 -23.79 6.37
C THR A 452 -2.07 -24.32 7.38
N GLY A 453 -0.77 -24.25 7.08
CA GLY A 453 0.29 -24.67 7.99
C GLY A 453 0.33 -26.19 8.22
N ARG A 454 -0.18 -27.01 7.29
CA ARG A 454 -0.10 -28.49 7.35
C ARG A 454 1.28 -28.97 6.94
N VAL A 455 2.29 -28.57 7.71
CA VAL A 455 3.73 -28.77 7.43
C VAL A 455 4.07 -30.26 7.27
N ASP A 456 3.43 -31.15 8.02
CA ASP A 456 3.75 -32.59 7.97
C ASP A 456 3.34 -33.23 6.64
N GLU A 457 2.18 -32.86 6.10
CA GLU A 457 1.71 -33.32 4.79
C GLU A 457 2.51 -32.69 3.65
N LEU A 458 2.83 -31.41 3.77
CA LEU A 458 3.71 -30.72 2.83
C LEU A 458 5.12 -31.35 2.83
N ARG A 459 5.62 -31.75 4.00
CA ARG A 459 6.88 -32.49 4.14
C ARG A 459 6.81 -33.85 3.46
N ALA A 460 5.74 -34.61 3.68
CA ALA A 460 5.56 -35.90 3.02
C ALA A 460 5.56 -35.79 1.48
N LEU A 461 4.95 -34.74 0.93
CA LEU A 461 4.95 -34.48 -0.52
C LEU A 461 6.31 -34.05 -1.05
N ALA A 462 7.04 -33.21 -0.30
CA ALA A 462 8.40 -32.84 -0.65
C ALA A 462 9.32 -34.07 -0.66
N ASP A 463 9.18 -34.94 0.34
CA ASP A 463 9.96 -36.17 0.49
C ASP A 463 9.60 -37.22 -0.57
N SER A 464 8.37 -37.22 -1.09
CA SER A 464 7.98 -38.03 -2.25
C SER A 464 8.48 -37.48 -3.59
N GLY A 465 9.18 -36.34 -3.59
CA GLY A 465 9.80 -35.75 -4.78
C GLY A 465 8.95 -34.71 -5.52
N VAL A 466 7.86 -34.22 -4.94
CA VAL A 466 7.05 -33.14 -5.54
C VAL A 466 7.82 -31.82 -5.42
N ALA A 467 8.35 -31.32 -6.54
CA ALA A 467 9.21 -30.14 -6.55
C ALA A 467 8.52 -28.88 -5.99
N VAL A 468 7.26 -28.65 -6.34
CA VAL A 468 6.48 -27.50 -5.83
C VAL A 468 6.29 -27.59 -4.30
N ALA A 469 6.13 -28.79 -3.76
CA ALA A 469 6.02 -29.00 -2.31
C ALA A 469 7.35 -28.72 -1.59
N ALA A 470 8.48 -29.10 -2.17
CA ALA A 470 9.80 -28.79 -1.61
C ALA A 470 10.08 -27.28 -1.58
N ILE A 471 9.64 -26.54 -2.62
CA ILE A 471 9.72 -25.06 -2.65
C ILE A 471 8.90 -24.48 -1.49
N ARG A 472 7.61 -24.79 -1.44
CA ARG A 472 6.71 -24.25 -0.40
C ARG A 472 7.12 -24.67 1.00
N LEU A 473 7.64 -25.88 1.18
CA LEU A 473 8.13 -26.34 2.47
C LEU A 473 9.32 -25.49 2.96
N ALA A 474 10.29 -25.20 2.08
CA ALA A 474 11.43 -24.37 2.44
C ALA A 474 10.98 -22.95 2.86
N GLU A 475 10.01 -22.38 2.14
CA GLU A 475 9.40 -21.09 2.47
C GLU A 475 8.70 -21.11 3.83
N VAL A 476 7.79 -22.07 4.05
CA VAL A 476 7.03 -22.18 5.31
C VAL A 476 7.95 -22.44 6.50
N LEU A 477 8.97 -23.30 6.35
CA LEU A 477 9.96 -23.54 7.40
C LEU A 477 10.77 -22.28 7.71
N GLY A 478 11.13 -21.49 6.70
CA GLY A 478 11.80 -20.20 6.86
C GLY A 478 10.93 -19.18 7.60
N GLU A 479 9.65 -19.07 7.25
CA GLU A 479 8.67 -18.19 7.92
C GLU A 479 8.43 -18.58 9.38
N LEU A 480 8.40 -19.89 9.68
CA LEU A 480 8.31 -20.41 11.04
C LEU A 480 9.64 -20.31 11.83
N GLY A 481 10.71 -19.82 11.20
CA GLY A 481 12.04 -19.72 11.83
C GLY A 481 12.71 -21.07 12.10
N ARG A 482 12.23 -22.15 11.49
CA ARG A 482 12.77 -23.52 11.61
C ARG A 482 13.97 -23.73 10.69
N PHE A 483 14.92 -22.80 10.70
CA PHE A 483 16.09 -22.83 9.82
C PHE A 483 17.01 -24.04 10.08
N ASP A 484 17.02 -24.60 11.29
CA ASP A 484 17.72 -25.86 11.61
C ASP A 484 17.27 -27.00 10.66
N GLU A 485 15.95 -27.09 10.39
CA GLU A 485 15.38 -28.08 9.47
C GLU A 485 15.69 -27.76 8.01
N VAL A 486 15.60 -26.48 7.60
CA VAL A 486 15.96 -26.04 6.25
C VAL A 486 17.42 -26.40 5.93
N VAL A 487 18.32 -26.17 6.90
CA VAL A 487 19.73 -26.49 6.77
C VAL A 487 19.97 -27.99 6.69
N ALA A 488 19.31 -28.79 7.53
CA ALA A 488 19.40 -30.25 7.46
C ALA A 488 18.91 -30.80 6.11
N ARG A 489 17.84 -30.24 5.55
CA ARG A 489 17.34 -30.61 4.20
C ARG A 489 18.32 -30.23 3.10
N ALA A 490 18.93 -29.04 3.19
CA ALA A 490 19.94 -28.61 2.24
C ALA A 490 21.18 -29.53 2.26
N GLU A 491 21.62 -29.98 3.45
CA GLU A 491 22.67 -30.99 3.60
C GLU A 491 22.29 -32.34 3.00
N ALA A 492 21.02 -32.73 3.13
CA ALA A 492 20.48 -33.94 2.52
C ALA A 492 20.31 -33.84 0.99
N GLY A 493 20.61 -32.68 0.38
CA GLY A 493 20.59 -32.47 -1.06
C GLY A 493 19.30 -31.84 -1.62
N ASP A 494 18.42 -31.31 -0.76
CA ASP A 494 17.25 -30.54 -1.18
C ASP A 494 17.71 -29.20 -1.80
N LYS A 495 17.59 -29.11 -3.13
CA LYS A 495 18.03 -27.95 -3.90
C LYS A 495 17.23 -26.70 -3.56
N TRP A 496 15.96 -26.84 -3.23
CA TRP A 496 15.09 -25.70 -2.91
C TRP A 496 15.36 -25.18 -1.52
N ALA A 497 15.62 -26.07 -0.55
CA ALA A 497 16.12 -25.66 0.76
C ALA A 497 17.47 -24.93 0.64
N SER A 498 18.37 -25.41 -0.22
CA SER A 498 19.68 -24.80 -0.48
C SER A 498 19.56 -23.42 -1.15
N GLN A 499 18.64 -23.27 -2.12
CA GLN A 499 18.32 -22.00 -2.75
C GLN A 499 17.66 -21.02 -1.77
N HIS A 500 16.74 -21.48 -0.93
CA HIS A 500 16.12 -20.67 0.10
C HIS A 500 17.17 -20.15 1.09
N LEU A 501 18.10 -21.00 1.55
CA LEU A 501 19.22 -20.57 2.40
C LEU A 501 20.14 -19.58 1.69
N SER A 502 20.44 -19.81 0.41
CA SER A 502 21.22 -18.88 -0.41
C SER A 502 20.56 -17.50 -0.50
N PHE A 503 19.23 -17.45 -0.62
CA PHE A 503 18.46 -16.21 -0.60
C PHE A 503 18.49 -15.53 0.78
N VAL A 504 18.31 -16.29 1.86
CA VAL A 504 18.28 -15.77 3.24
C VAL A 504 19.67 -15.28 3.69
N ILE A 505 20.73 -16.02 3.35
CA ILE A 505 22.10 -15.69 3.74
C ILE A 505 22.69 -14.64 2.80
N ALA A 506 22.47 -14.74 1.49
CA ALA A 506 23.12 -13.88 0.50
C ALA A 506 22.11 -13.42 -0.58
N PRO A 507 21.16 -12.52 -0.21
CA PRO A 507 20.13 -12.06 -1.13
C PRO A 507 20.74 -11.47 -2.42
N PRO A 508 20.09 -11.68 -3.58
CA PRO A 508 20.61 -11.25 -4.89
C PRO A 508 20.65 -9.74 -5.06
N TYR A 509 19.92 -8.98 -4.25
CA TYR A 509 19.95 -7.52 -4.19
C TYR A 509 20.50 -7.07 -2.84
N ASN A 510 21.31 -6.02 -2.87
CA ASN A 510 21.92 -5.46 -1.66
C ASN A 510 20.95 -4.50 -1.02
N ASP A 511 19.87 -4.97 -0.37
CA ASP A 511 18.89 -4.04 0.18
C ASP A 511 18.32 -4.43 1.54
N ASN A 512 18.43 -3.43 2.43
CA ASN A 512 17.46 -2.96 3.40
C ASN A 512 16.44 -4.00 3.97
N PRO A 513 16.46 -4.27 5.29
CA PRO A 513 15.56 -5.23 5.93
C PRO A 513 14.06 -4.89 5.88
N GLU A 514 13.67 -3.69 5.44
CA GLU A 514 12.26 -3.26 5.29
C GLU A 514 11.58 -3.80 4.01
N ASP A 515 12.35 -4.18 2.97
CA ASP A 515 11.80 -4.73 1.72
C ASP A 515 11.60 -6.25 1.76
N ARG A 516 11.57 -6.83 2.98
CA ARG A 516 11.19 -8.23 3.21
C ARG A 516 9.67 -8.39 3.12
N VAL A 517 9.10 -8.09 1.96
CA VAL A 517 7.78 -8.57 1.55
C VAL A 517 7.96 -9.25 0.19
N ARG A 518 7.71 -10.57 0.22
CA ARG A 518 7.59 -11.59 -0.83
C ARG A 518 7.52 -11.12 -2.32
N PRO A 519 8.05 -11.92 -3.27
CA PRO A 519 7.29 -12.29 -4.46
C PRO A 519 6.13 -13.23 -4.12
#